data_AF-F3QYC1-F1
#
_entry.id   AF-F3QYC1-F1
#
_cell.length_a   1.000
_cell.length_b   1.000
_cell.length_c   1.000
_cell.angle_alpha   90.00
_cell.angle_beta   90.00
_cell.angle_gamma   90.00
#
_symmetry.space_group_name_H-M   'P 1'
#
loop_
_entity.id
_entity.type
_entity.pdbx_description
1 polymer ?
#
loop_
_entity_poly.entity_id
_entity_poly.type
_entity_poly.pdbx_seq_one_letter_code
_entity_poly.pdbx_strand_id
1 'polypeptide(L)'
;MAAKKYMTSYYVLYACFAIIVLFFAAFFGYGYDNPVGDYNAPVCTEGLMWLMYGMFAVTCLLALWSVIRGVKISMGSKGGDISGVPGAKISAVSFAILVLSLVIGWVLGMGETEFTAADGTVTSATMVTVTDMFMVSIYIMLLLTTVAVVFNMSGIMKRKK
;
A
#
# COMPACT_ATOMS: atom_id res chain seq x y z
N MET A 1 9.31 10.10 -26.23
CA MET A 1 9.00 8.78 -25.63
C MET A 1 8.19 8.82 -24.32
N ALA A 2 8.08 9.95 -23.61
CA ALA A 2 7.21 10.06 -22.42
C ALA A 2 5.69 9.96 -22.76
N ALA A 3 5.30 10.34 -23.98
CA ALA A 3 3.90 10.45 -24.34
C ALA A 3 3.14 9.11 -24.44
N LYS A 4 3.79 8.05 -24.93
CA LYS A 4 3.15 6.72 -25.00
C LYS A 4 2.94 6.09 -23.62
N LYS A 5 3.80 6.40 -22.64
CA LYS A 5 3.77 5.75 -21.31
C LYS A 5 2.55 6.16 -20.48
N TYR A 6 2.12 7.42 -20.53
CA TYR A 6 0.93 7.86 -19.80
C TYR A 6 -0.35 7.24 -20.40
N MET A 7 -0.39 7.06 -21.73
CA MET A 7 -1.53 6.44 -22.40
C MET A 7 -1.70 4.98 -21.95
N THR A 8 -0.61 4.21 -21.87
CA THR A 8 -0.66 2.82 -21.38
C THR A 8 -1.18 2.73 -19.95
N SER A 9 -0.72 3.60 -19.04
CA SER A 9 -1.21 3.62 -17.65
C SER A 9 -2.71 3.94 -17.59
N TYR A 10 -3.17 4.86 -18.43
CA TYR A 10 -4.59 5.25 -18.50
C TYR A 10 -5.44 4.06 -18.94
N TYR A 11 -5.08 3.39 -20.04
CA TYR A 11 -5.81 2.20 -20.51
C TYR A 11 -5.87 1.07 -19.49
N VAL A 12 -4.77 0.81 -18.78
CA VAL A 12 -4.75 -0.20 -17.69
C VAL A 12 -5.69 0.20 -16.56
N LEU A 13 -5.71 1.48 -16.18
CA LEU A 13 -6.64 1.98 -15.16
C LEU A 13 -8.10 1.81 -15.59
N TYR A 14 -8.46 2.16 -16.83
CA TYR A 14 -9.81 1.94 -17.36
C TYR A 14 -10.19 0.47 -17.41
N ALA A 15 -9.27 -0.39 -17.81
CA ALA A 15 -9.51 -1.83 -17.83
C ALA A 15 -9.77 -2.36 -16.41
N CYS A 16 -8.94 -1.98 -15.42
CA CYS A 16 -9.18 -2.34 -14.02
C CYS A 16 -10.55 -1.83 -13.53
N PHE A 17 -10.88 -0.57 -13.81
CA PHE A 17 -12.15 0.01 -13.38
C PHE A 17 -13.35 -0.68 -14.04
N ALA A 18 -13.27 -0.97 -15.32
CA ALA A 18 -14.32 -1.68 -16.06
C ALA A 18 -14.56 -3.09 -15.51
N ILE A 19 -13.49 -3.83 -15.18
CA ILE A 19 -13.60 -5.18 -14.58
C ILE A 19 -14.27 -5.09 -13.21
N ILE A 20 -13.86 -4.14 -12.35
CA ILE A 20 -14.47 -3.95 -11.02
C ILE A 20 -15.96 -3.63 -11.14
N VAL A 21 -16.32 -2.66 -11.99
CA VAL A 21 -17.72 -2.26 -12.19
C VAL A 21 -18.56 -3.41 -12.72
N LEU A 22 -18.03 -4.22 -13.64
CA LEU A 22 -18.73 -5.39 -14.17
C LEU A 22 -19.03 -6.41 -13.06
N PHE A 23 -18.04 -6.79 -12.26
CA PHE A 23 -18.25 -7.75 -11.16
C PHE A 23 -19.17 -7.18 -10.07
N PHE A 24 -19.09 -5.88 -9.81
CA PHE A 24 -19.99 -5.22 -8.86
C PHE A 24 -21.43 -5.20 -9.39
N ALA A 25 -21.64 -4.87 -10.66
CA ALA A 25 -22.95 -4.91 -11.30
C ALA A 25 -23.52 -6.34 -11.35
N ALA A 26 -22.69 -7.35 -11.62
CA ALA A 26 -23.10 -8.75 -11.55
C ALA A 26 -23.49 -9.17 -10.13
N PHE A 27 -22.74 -8.73 -9.11
CA PHE A 27 -23.02 -9.00 -7.71
C PHE A 27 -24.35 -8.41 -7.23
N PHE A 28 -24.66 -7.17 -7.58
CA PHE A 28 -25.91 -6.51 -7.19
C PHE A 28 -27.08 -6.73 -8.16
N GLY A 29 -26.83 -7.23 -9.36
CA GLY A 29 -27.83 -7.36 -10.42
C GLY A 29 -28.27 -8.79 -10.75
N TYR A 30 -27.51 -9.82 -10.33
CA TYR A 30 -27.75 -11.20 -10.73
C TYR A 30 -27.75 -12.18 -9.55
N GLY A 31 -28.77 -13.04 -9.49
CA GLY A 31 -28.81 -14.20 -8.59
C GLY A 31 -29.07 -13.85 -7.13
N TYR A 32 -30.15 -13.11 -6.85
CA TYR A 32 -30.73 -12.98 -5.50
C TYR A 32 -31.80 -14.05 -5.22
N ASP A 33 -31.65 -15.24 -5.80
CA ASP A 33 -32.59 -16.37 -5.66
C ASP A 33 -32.01 -17.52 -4.81
N ASN A 34 -30.97 -17.25 -4.00
CA ASN A 34 -30.32 -18.26 -3.16
C ASN A 34 -30.59 -18.02 -1.66
N PRO A 35 -31.63 -18.65 -1.08
CA PRO A 35 -32.00 -18.43 0.33
C PRO A 35 -30.98 -19.03 1.30
N VAL A 36 -30.53 -18.21 2.26
CA VAL A 36 -29.67 -18.56 3.40
C VAL A 36 -30.32 -17.99 4.65
N GLY A 37 -31.20 -18.79 5.28
CA GLY A 37 -32.05 -18.31 6.38
C GLY A 37 -33.13 -17.34 5.86
N ASP A 38 -33.28 -16.18 6.51
CA ASP A 38 -34.22 -15.12 6.09
C ASP A 38 -33.67 -14.19 4.99
N TYR A 39 -32.46 -14.44 4.49
CA TYR A 39 -31.78 -13.58 3.51
C TYR A 39 -31.43 -14.36 2.24
N ASN A 40 -31.53 -13.71 1.07
CA ASN A 40 -31.01 -14.27 -0.17
C ASN A 40 -29.55 -13.84 -0.38
N ALA A 41 -28.63 -14.80 -0.39
CA ALA A 41 -27.22 -14.53 -0.66
C ALA A 41 -26.99 -14.29 -2.16
N PRO A 42 -26.25 -13.24 -2.55
CA PRO A 42 -25.92 -12.98 -3.95
C PRO A 42 -25.00 -14.07 -4.51
N VAL A 43 -25.40 -14.70 -5.62
CA VAL A 43 -24.67 -15.83 -6.24
C VAL A 43 -23.26 -15.44 -6.70
N CYS A 44 -23.02 -14.19 -7.10
CA CYS A 44 -21.71 -13.75 -7.58
C CYS A 44 -20.70 -13.39 -6.47
N THR A 45 -20.97 -13.75 -5.21
CA THR A 45 -20.06 -13.49 -4.08
C THR A 45 -18.68 -14.13 -4.28
N GLU A 46 -18.63 -15.37 -4.73
CA GLU A 46 -17.35 -16.08 -4.95
C GLU A 46 -16.49 -15.39 -6.01
N GLY A 47 -17.10 -14.95 -7.12
CA GLY A 47 -16.40 -14.24 -8.19
C GLY A 47 -15.82 -12.90 -7.71
N LEU A 48 -16.55 -12.19 -6.85
CA LEU A 48 -16.09 -10.94 -6.25
C LEU A 48 -14.91 -11.18 -5.29
N MET A 49 -14.94 -12.26 -4.51
CA MET A 49 -13.84 -12.67 -3.64
C MET A 49 -12.59 -13.00 -4.44
N TRP A 50 -12.72 -13.74 -5.55
CA TRP A 50 -11.60 -14.02 -6.45
C TRP A 50 -10.98 -12.76 -7.06
N LEU A 51 -11.82 -11.80 -7.47
CA LEU A 51 -11.34 -10.50 -7.98
C LEU A 51 -10.55 -9.75 -6.90
N MET A 52 -11.05 -9.73 -5.66
CA MET A 52 -10.37 -9.09 -4.54
C MET A 52 -8.99 -9.71 -4.26
N TYR A 53 -8.92 -11.04 -4.11
CA TYR A 53 -7.66 -11.74 -3.88
C TYR A 53 -6.69 -11.61 -5.06
N GLY A 54 -7.20 -11.64 -6.29
CA GLY A 54 -6.41 -11.46 -7.51
C GLY A 54 -5.78 -10.06 -7.57
N MET A 55 -6.56 -9.02 -7.33
CA MET A 55 -6.05 -7.64 -7.28
C MET A 55 -5.03 -7.46 -6.16
N PHE A 56 -5.31 -7.99 -4.97
CA PHE A 56 -4.38 -7.96 -3.84
C PHE A 56 -3.04 -8.63 -4.21
N ALA A 57 -3.06 -9.83 -4.79
CA ALA A 57 -1.86 -10.53 -5.21
C ALA A 57 -1.06 -9.74 -6.25
N VAL A 58 -1.70 -9.17 -7.27
CA VAL A 58 -1.05 -8.33 -8.29
C VAL A 58 -0.41 -7.10 -7.64
N THR A 59 -1.10 -6.43 -6.72
CA THR A 59 -0.54 -5.26 -6.03
C THR A 59 0.67 -5.61 -5.17
N CYS A 60 0.65 -6.73 -4.44
CA CYS A 60 1.80 -7.21 -3.68
C CYS A 60 3.02 -7.50 -4.59
N LEU A 61 2.80 -8.15 -5.74
CA LEU A 61 3.87 -8.43 -6.71
C LEU A 61 4.46 -7.13 -7.28
N LEU A 62 3.62 -6.17 -7.66
CA LEU A 62 4.07 -4.88 -8.18
C LEU A 62 4.79 -4.06 -7.12
N ALA A 63 4.31 -4.09 -5.86
CA ALA A 63 4.96 -3.43 -4.73
C ALA A 63 6.36 -3.99 -4.51
N LEU A 64 6.50 -5.31 -4.39
CA LEU A 64 7.82 -5.98 -4.26
C LEU A 64 8.74 -5.64 -5.44
N TRP A 65 8.22 -5.71 -6.67
CA TRP A 65 8.98 -5.37 -7.86
C TRP A 65 9.46 -3.92 -7.84
N SER A 66 8.60 -2.99 -7.41
CA SER A 66 8.92 -1.57 -7.29
C SER A 66 10.01 -1.30 -6.26
N VAL A 67 9.99 -1.99 -5.12
CA VAL A 67 11.01 -1.87 -4.07
C VAL A 67 12.33 -2.42 -4.57
N ILE A 68 12.35 -3.62 -5.14
CA ILE A 68 13.58 -4.24 -5.67
C ILE A 68 14.19 -3.37 -6.76
N ARG A 69 13.37 -2.87 -7.68
CA ARG A 69 13.82 -1.98 -8.76
C ARG A 69 14.31 -0.64 -8.21
N GLY A 70 13.61 -0.07 -7.24
CA GLY A 70 14.00 1.18 -6.57
C GLY A 70 15.35 1.06 -5.87
N VAL A 71 15.57 -0.03 -5.12
CA VAL A 71 16.85 -0.32 -4.46
C VAL A 71 17.96 -0.53 -5.49
N LYS A 72 17.73 -1.32 -6.55
CA LYS A 72 18.74 -1.55 -7.61
C LYS A 72 19.14 -0.26 -8.34
N ILE A 73 18.19 0.63 -8.62
CA ILE A 73 18.45 1.91 -9.28
C ILE A 73 19.19 2.87 -8.32
N SER A 74 18.83 2.85 -7.04
CA SER A 74 19.45 3.70 -6.01
C SER A 74 20.87 3.26 -5.64
N MET A 75 21.20 1.96 -5.69
CA MET A 75 22.54 1.42 -5.43
C MET A 75 23.43 1.34 -6.68
N GLY A 76 22.88 1.42 -7.89
CA GLY A 76 23.65 1.38 -9.12
C GLY A 76 24.45 2.67 -9.32
N SER A 77 25.77 2.56 -9.43
CA SER A 77 26.77 3.63 -9.72
C SER A 77 26.51 4.48 -10.98
N LYS A 78 25.36 4.31 -11.66
CA LYS A 78 24.89 5.10 -12.79
C LYS A 78 23.77 6.09 -12.44
N GLY A 79 23.44 6.26 -11.16
CA GLY A 79 22.65 7.39 -10.65
C GLY A 79 23.47 8.68 -10.59
N GLY A 80 24.24 8.98 -11.64
CA GLY A 80 24.97 10.23 -11.76
C GLY A 80 23.98 11.39 -11.80
N ASP A 81 24.02 12.21 -10.76
CA ASP A 81 23.76 13.65 -10.71
C ASP A 81 23.11 14.29 -11.95
N ILE A 82 21.89 13.89 -12.33
CA ILE A 82 21.11 14.66 -13.30
C ILE A 82 20.60 16.00 -12.72
N SER A 83 20.79 16.22 -11.41
CA SER A 83 20.34 17.41 -10.67
C SER A 83 21.38 17.99 -9.68
N GLY A 84 22.61 17.45 -9.63
CA GLY A 84 23.64 17.89 -8.66
C GLY A 84 23.32 17.57 -7.19
N VAL A 85 22.29 16.73 -6.94
CA VAL A 85 21.92 16.23 -5.63
C VAL A 85 22.07 14.70 -5.65
N PRO A 86 22.85 14.10 -4.75
CA PRO A 86 23.07 12.65 -4.74
C PRO A 86 21.77 11.90 -4.36
N GLY A 87 20.96 11.59 -5.38
CA GLY A 87 19.63 10.98 -5.21
C GLY A 87 19.66 9.64 -4.48
N ALA A 88 20.72 8.86 -4.66
CA ALA A 88 20.97 7.60 -3.96
C ALA A 88 21.06 7.77 -2.43
N LYS A 89 21.64 8.89 -1.95
CA LYS A 89 21.79 9.16 -0.51
C LYS A 89 20.45 9.50 0.13
N ILE A 90 19.62 10.28 -0.57
CA ILE A 90 18.29 10.67 -0.07
C ILE A 90 17.38 9.43 -0.01
N SER A 91 17.37 8.59 -1.05
CA SER A 91 16.58 7.35 -1.05
C SER A 91 17.03 6.35 0.02
N ALA A 92 18.34 6.28 0.31
CA ALA A 92 18.86 5.43 1.38
C ALA A 92 18.41 5.92 2.76
N VAL A 93 18.40 7.24 3.00
CA VAL A 93 17.90 7.81 4.25
C VAL A 93 16.40 7.56 4.41
N SER A 94 15.59 7.77 3.36
CA SER A 94 14.15 7.47 3.42
C SER A 94 13.87 6.00 3.69
N PHE A 95 14.64 5.09 3.09
CA PHE A 95 14.52 3.66 3.36
C PHE A 95 14.96 3.30 4.80
N ALA A 96 16.02 3.92 5.31
CA ALA A 96 16.46 3.72 6.69
C ALA A 96 15.39 4.19 7.70
N ILE A 97 14.74 5.32 7.46
CA ILE A 97 13.63 5.80 8.31
C ILE A 97 12.46 4.81 8.28
N LEU A 98 12.17 4.18 7.14
CA LEU A 98 11.14 3.13 7.01
C LEU A 98 11.46 1.88 7.82
N VAL A 99 12.70 1.42 7.75
CA VAL A 99 13.12 0.27 8.55
C VAL A 99 13.09 0.62 10.04
N LEU A 100 13.55 1.81 10.41
CA LEU A 100 13.55 2.28 11.80
C LEU A 100 12.13 2.37 12.36
N SER A 101 11.16 2.91 11.60
CA SER A 101 9.77 3.02 12.05
C SER A 101 9.11 1.65 12.25
N LEU A 102 9.46 0.66 11.42
CA LEU A 102 9.01 -0.74 11.62
C LEU A 102 9.62 -1.37 12.88
N VAL A 103 10.91 -1.15 13.16
CA VAL A 103 11.55 -1.64 14.38
C VAL A 103 10.92 -1.01 15.62
N ILE A 104 10.62 0.29 15.59
CA ILE A 104 9.92 0.97 16.69
C ILE A 104 8.54 0.33 16.91
N GLY A 105 7.78 0.11 15.83
CA GLY A 105 6.50 -0.58 15.89
C GLY A 105 6.61 -2.00 16.49
N TRP A 106 7.66 -2.75 16.12
CA TRP A 106 7.92 -4.08 16.67
C TRP A 106 8.16 -4.03 18.17
N VAL A 107 9.03 -3.12 18.61
CA VAL A 107 9.42 -3.01 20.03
C VAL A 107 8.23 -2.58 20.88
N LEU A 108 7.37 -1.70 20.38
CA LEU A 108 6.16 -1.27 21.08
C LEU A 108 5.11 -2.38 21.19
N GLY A 109 4.97 -3.22 20.17
CA GLY A 109 4.03 -4.35 20.15
C GLY A 109 4.52 -5.59 20.91
N MET A 110 5.64 -5.52 21.62
CA MET A 110 6.12 -6.66 22.42
C MET A 110 5.22 -6.89 23.64
N GLY A 111 4.66 -8.09 23.75
CA GLY A 111 3.81 -8.49 24.87
C GLY A 111 2.30 -8.39 24.59
N GLU A 112 1.91 -8.21 23.33
CA GLU A 112 0.51 -8.33 22.89
C GLU A 112 -0.08 -9.70 23.26
N THR A 113 -1.38 -9.71 23.52
CA THR A 113 -2.15 -10.93 23.79
C THR A 113 -2.96 -11.34 22.56
N GLU A 114 -3.49 -12.55 22.56
CA GLU A 114 -4.33 -13.00 21.46
C GLU A 114 -5.59 -12.14 21.34
N PHE A 115 -5.92 -11.74 20.13
CA PHE A 115 -7.11 -10.97 19.84
C PHE A 115 -8.22 -11.89 19.33
N THR A 116 -9.37 -11.89 20.00
CA THR A 116 -10.56 -12.61 19.52
C THR A 116 -11.51 -11.60 18.90
N ALA A 117 -11.79 -11.75 17.60
CA ALA A 117 -12.77 -10.95 16.89
C ALA A 117 -14.21 -11.29 17.34
N ALA A 118 -15.15 -10.40 17.03
CA ALA A 118 -16.56 -10.57 17.42
C ALA A 118 -17.24 -11.80 16.80
N ASP A 119 -16.68 -12.35 15.72
CA ASP A 119 -17.12 -13.58 15.06
C ASP A 119 -16.49 -14.86 15.66
N GLY A 120 -15.65 -14.72 16.69
CA GLY A 120 -14.93 -15.82 17.33
C GLY A 120 -13.57 -16.17 16.71
N THR A 121 -13.16 -15.46 15.65
CA THR A 121 -11.85 -15.69 15.02
C THR A 121 -10.73 -15.22 15.95
N VAL A 122 -9.83 -16.14 16.30
CA VAL A 122 -8.64 -15.86 17.13
C VAL A 122 -7.45 -15.49 16.25
N THR A 123 -6.86 -14.33 16.50
CA THR A 123 -5.61 -13.88 15.91
C THR A 123 -4.50 -14.04 16.94
N SER A 124 -3.46 -14.80 16.59
CA SER A 124 -2.33 -15.03 17.49
C SER A 124 -1.65 -13.72 17.87
N ALA A 125 -1.14 -13.63 19.10
CA ALA A 125 -0.40 -12.47 19.59
C ALA A 125 0.67 -11.99 18.61
N THR A 126 1.37 -12.91 17.94
CA THR A 126 2.38 -12.60 16.92
C THR A 126 1.82 -11.82 15.73
N MET A 127 0.63 -12.17 15.25
CA MET A 127 0.00 -11.50 14.10
C MET A 127 -0.61 -10.16 14.50
N VAL A 128 -1.07 -10.04 15.76
CA VAL A 128 -1.47 -8.76 16.35
C VAL A 128 -0.26 -7.82 16.40
N THR A 129 0.85 -8.27 17.00
CA THR A 129 2.10 -7.51 17.06
C THR A 129 2.54 -7.06 15.67
N VAL A 130 2.57 -7.95 14.66
CA VAL A 130 2.97 -7.60 13.27
C VAL A 130 2.07 -6.52 12.66
N THR A 131 0.75 -6.64 12.86
CA THR A 131 -0.22 -5.66 12.35
C THR A 131 0.01 -4.29 12.98
N ASP A 132 0.24 -4.25 14.29
CA ASP A 132 0.51 -3.01 15.03
C ASP A 132 1.82 -2.35 14.60
N MET A 133 2.86 -3.12 14.24
CA MET A 133 4.10 -2.51 13.74
C MET A 133 3.86 -1.71 12.46
N PHE A 134 3.06 -2.26 11.55
CA PHE A 134 2.71 -1.56 10.31
C PHE A 134 1.85 -0.32 10.61
N MET A 135 0.90 -0.42 11.55
CA MET A 135 0.07 0.72 11.95
C MET A 135 0.91 1.86 12.54
N VAL A 136 1.77 1.54 13.51
CA VAL A 136 2.69 2.52 14.14
C VAL A 136 3.64 3.13 13.11
N SER A 137 4.21 2.31 12.23
CA SER A 137 5.10 2.78 11.16
C SER A 137 4.41 3.77 10.23
N ILE A 138 3.15 3.52 9.85
CA ILE A 138 2.34 4.44 9.03
C ILE A 138 2.14 5.77 9.77
N TYR A 139 1.79 5.75 11.06
CA TYR A 139 1.59 6.98 11.83
C TYR A 139 2.87 7.82 11.94
N ILE A 140 4.01 7.19 12.23
CA ILE A 140 5.32 7.86 12.29
C ILE A 140 5.63 8.52 10.94
N MET A 141 5.46 7.78 9.84
CA MET A 141 5.72 8.28 8.50
C MET A 141 4.79 9.41 8.09
N LEU A 142 3.51 9.32 8.43
CA LEU A 142 2.53 10.36 8.15
C LEU A 142 2.87 11.65 8.91
N LEU A 143 3.23 11.55 10.19
CA LEU A 143 3.64 12.70 11.00
C LEU A 143 4.92 13.35 10.44
N LEU A 144 5.96 12.56 10.16
CA LEU A 144 7.21 13.08 9.57
C LEU A 144 6.96 13.75 8.21
N THR A 145 6.10 13.17 7.38
CA THR A 145 5.74 13.72 6.07
C THR A 145 4.96 15.02 6.20
N THR A 146 3.97 15.09 7.09
CA THR A 146 3.19 16.32 7.31
C THR A 146 4.08 17.45 7.82
N VAL A 147 4.98 17.18 8.76
CA VAL A 147 5.97 18.14 9.24
C VAL A 147 6.89 18.61 8.10
N ALA A 148 7.41 17.68 7.29
CA ALA A 148 8.27 18.01 6.15
C ALA A 148 7.55 18.89 5.11
N VAL A 149 6.27 18.61 4.82
CA VAL A 149 5.45 19.42 3.90
C VAL A 149 5.23 20.83 4.45
N VAL A 150 4.90 20.96 5.73
CA VAL A 150 4.72 22.27 6.39
C VAL A 150 6.02 23.08 6.36
N PHE A 151 7.15 22.47 6.70
CA PHE A 151 8.46 23.13 6.61
C PHE A 151 8.80 23.54 5.17
N ASN A 152 8.49 22.71 4.18
CA ASN A 152 8.69 23.05 2.77
C ASN A 152 7.84 24.26 2.34
N MET A 153 6.55 24.27 2.72
CA MET A 153 5.61 25.34 2.42
C MET A 153 5.94 26.64 3.17
N SER A 154 6.48 26.55 4.39
CA SER A 154 6.84 27.72 5.22
C SER A 154 7.93 28.60 4.61
N GLY A 155 8.62 28.15 3.56
CA GLY A 155 9.60 28.96 2.83
C GLY A 155 10.90 29.24 3.59
N ILE A 156 11.06 28.72 4.82
CA ILE A 156 12.26 28.90 5.66
C ILE A 156 13.53 28.40 4.94
N MET A 157 13.40 27.37 4.08
CA MET A 157 14.52 26.82 3.30
C MET A 157 14.71 27.47 1.92
N LYS A 158 13.93 28.49 1.53
CA LYS A 158 14.20 29.20 0.29
C LYS A 158 15.48 30.00 0.46
N ARG A 159 16.52 29.68 -0.32
CA ARG A 159 17.71 30.55 -0.45
C ARG A 159 17.20 31.95 -0.79
N LYS A 160 17.48 32.93 0.07
CA LYS A 160 17.44 34.34 -0.32
C LYS A 160 18.39 34.47 -1.51
N LYS A 161 17.85 34.91 -2.65
CA LYS A 161 18.68 35.45 -3.72
C LYS A 161 19.35 36.72 -3.22
#